data_AF-A0A7Z9E3L1-F1
#
_entry.id   AF-A0A7Z9E3L1-F1
#
_cell.length_a   1.000
_cell.length_b   1.000
_cell.length_c   1.000
_cell.angle_alpha   90.00
_cell.angle_beta   90.00
_cell.angle_gamma   90.00
#
_symmetry.space_group_name_H-M   'P 1'
#
loop_
_entity.id
_entity.type
_entity.pdbx_description
1 polymer ?
#
loop_
_entity_poly.entity_id
_entity_poly.type
_entity_poly.pdbx_seq_one_letter_code
_entity_poly.pdbx_strand_id
1 'polypeptide(L)'
;MKNPTKFQNQSKLKRIDVRVSEAELLLLQQYSTERQLSISEYVRRCSLSRNLPRPPTHSSKTTLSILVSKLIEELSALNTIARSSNHPDISERAVSIAQLLSEISQVSL
;
A
#
# COMPACT_ATOMS: atom_id res chain seq x y z
N MET A 1 -55.13 15.47 -27.47
CA MET A 1 -54.51 14.64 -26.40
C MET A 1 -53.00 14.78 -26.54
N LYS A 2 -52.31 15.47 -25.61
CA LYS A 2 -50.85 15.65 -25.63
C LYS A 2 -50.24 14.74 -24.56
N ASN A 3 -49.39 13.80 -24.96
CA ASN A 3 -48.65 12.92 -24.06
C ASN A 3 -47.67 13.73 -23.19
N PRO A 4 -47.65 13.56 -21.86
CA PRO A 4 -46.59 14.10 -21.04
C PRO A 4 -45.45 13.08 -20.97
N THR A 5 -44.48 13.18 -21.88
CA THR A 5 -43.22 12.44 -21.76
C THR A 5 -42.38 13.09 -20.65
N LYS A 6 -42.66 12.75 -19.39
CA LYS A 6 -41.81 13.11 -18.25
C LYS A 6 -40.57 12.20 -18.25
N PHE A 7 -39.51 12.64 -18.93
CA PHE A 7 -38.14 12.21 -18.60
C PHE A 7 -37.48 13.27 -17.73
N GLN A 8 -37.88 13.35 -16.46
CA GLN A 8 -37.19 14.16 -15.45
C GLN A 8 -36.84 13.29 -14.26
N ASN A 9 -35.83 12.46 -14.43
CA ASN A 9 -35.03 11.92 -13.34
C ASN A 9 -33.62 11.62 -13.86
N GLN A 10 -33.00 12.60 -14.51
CA GLN A 10 -31.54 12.59 -14.61
C GLN A 10 -31.02 12.97 -13.22
N SER A 11 -30.64 11.97 -12.42
CA SER A 11 -29.85 12.21 -11.21
C SER A 11 -28.69 13.11 -11.57
N LYS A 12 -28.59 14.31 -10.96
CA LYS A 12 -27.45 15.22 -11.22
C LYS A 12 -26.15 14.47 -10.94
N LEU A 13 -25.41 14.15 -12.00
CA LEU A 13 -24.11 13.50 -11.88
C LEU A 13 -23.16 14.46 -11.15
N LYS A 14 -22.57 14.00 -10.06
CA LYS A 14 -21.55 14.77 -9.32
C LYS A 14 -20.18 14.43 -9.89
N ARG A 15 -19.44 15.46 -10.28
CA ARG A 15 -18.02 15.33 -10.59
C ARG A 15 -17.22 15.28 -9.28
N ILE A 16 -16.27 14.36 -9.20
CA ILE A 16 -15.34 14.22 -8.08
C ILE A 16 -13.95 14.26 -8.68
N ASP A 17 -13.15 15.23 -8.26
CA ASP A 17 -11.74 15.33 -8.64
C ASP A 17 -10.89 14.87 -7.44
N VAL A 18 -9.97 13.93 -7.67
CA VAL A 18 -9.13 13.33 -6.62
C VAL A 18 -7.67 13.61 -6.98
N ARG A 19 -6.91 14.13 -6.02
CA ARG A 19 -5.45 14.25 -6.15
C ARG A 19 -4.81 12.92 -5.78
N VAL A 20 -3.91 12.44 -6.62
CA VAL A 20 -3.13 11.23 -6.40
C VAL A 20 -1.66 11.53 -6.63
N SER A 21 -0.79 10.83 -5.92
CA SER A 21 0.65 10.81 -6.18
C SER A 21 0.96 10.06 -7.48
N GLU A 22 2.19 10.22 -7.97
CA GLU A 22 2.65 9.54 -9.19
C GLU A 22 2.67 8.02 -9.03
N ALA A 23 3.13 7.51 -7.88
CA ALA A 23 3.14 6.08 -7.58
C ALA A 23 1.70 5.49 -7.55
N GLU A 24 0.74 6.21 -6.95
CA GLU A 24 -0.66 5.78 -6.93
C GLU A 24 -1.28 5.78 -8.34
N LEU A 25 -0.91 6.75 -9.18
CA LEU A 25 -1.39 6.82 -10.56
C LEU A 25 -0.92 5.62 -11.38
N LEU A 26 0.35 5.21 -11.24
CA LEU A 26 0.90 4.04 -11.93
C LEU A 26 0.17 2.74 -11.53
N LEU A 27 -0.08 2.56 -10.24
CA LEU A 27 -0.86 1.42 -9.75
C LEU A 27 -2.29 1.42 -10.28
N LEU A 28 -2.96 2.58 -10.27
CA LEU A 28 -4.31 2.72 -10.82
C LEU A 28 -4.37 2.42 -12.32
N GLN A 29 -3.36 2.87 -13.08
CA GLN A 29 -3.24 2.56 -14.51
C GLN A 29 -3.11 1.05 -14.73
N GLN A 30 -2.23 0.39 -13.98
CA GLN A 30 -2.04 -1.05 -14.06
C GLN A 30 -3.35 -1.79 -13.77
N TYR A 31 -4.00 -1.54 -12.63
CA TYR A 31 -5.23 -2.24 -12.25
C TYR A 31 -6.40 -1.96 -13.18
N SER A 32 -6.52 -0.73 -13.69
CA SER A 32 -7.55 -0.39 -14.67
C SER A 32 -7.34 -1.13 -15.99
N THR A 33 -6.09 -1.31 -16.41
CA THR A 33 -5.72 -2.00 -17.65
C THR A 33 -5.98 -3.50 -17.54
N GLU A 34 -5.57 -4.12 -16.43
CA GLU A 34 -5.84 -5.54 -16.13
C GLU A 34 -7.34 -5.87 -16.19
N ARG A 35 -8.20 -4.91 -15.82
CA ARG A 35 -9.66 -5.05 -15.82
C ARG A 35 -10.35 -4.49 -17.06
N GLN A 36 -9.58 -3.93 -18.02
CA GLN A 36 -10.08 -3.29 -19.23
C GLN A 36 -11.12 -2.18 -18.94
N LEU A 37 -10.86 -1.37 -17.91
CA LEU A 37 -11.70 -0.23 -17.50
C LEU A 37 -10.91 1.07 -17.60
N SER A 38 -11.61 2.20 -17.71
CA SER A 38 -10.97 3.48 -17.44
C SER A 38 -10.64 3.59 -15.95
N ILE A 39 -9.63 4.40 -15.60
CA ILE A 39 -9.27 4.67 -14.20
C ILE A 39 -10.48 5.19 -13.41
N SER A 40 -11.26 6.11 -14.00
CA SER A 40 -12.46 6.67 -13.35
C SER A 40 -13.53 5.61 -13.08
N GLU A 41 -13.74 4.69 -14.02
CA GLU A 41 -14.71 3.60 -13.87
C GLU A 41 -14.23 2.55 -12.87
N TYR A 42 -12.95 2.23 -12.89
CA TYR A 42 -12.32 1.35 -11.89
C TYR A 42 -12.50 1.92 -10.49
N VAL A 43 -12.11 3.18 -10.26
CA VAL A 43 -12.25 3.86 -8.96
C VAL A 43 -13.71 3.93 -8.53
N ARG A 44 -14.64 4.23 -9.45
CA ARG A 44 -16.08 4.24 -9.17
C ARG A 44 -16.57 2.87 -8.70
N ARG A 45 -16.22 1.79 -9.40
CA ARG A 45 -16.62 0.42 -9.02
C ARG A 45 -16.03 0.01 -7.68
N CYS A 46 -14.75 0.28 -7.47
CA CYS A 46 -14.06 0.10 -6.20
C CYS A 46 -14.76 0.84 -5.06
N SER A 47 -15.13 2.10 -5.26
CA SER A 47 -15.82 2.92 -4.26
C SER A 47 -17.23 2.43 -3.93
N LEU A 48 -17.91 1.80 -4.90
CA LEU A 48 -19.25 1.24 -4.74
C LEU A 48 -19.23 -0.17 -4.13
N SER A 49 -18.18 -0.95 -4.39
CA SER A 49 -17.92 -2.18 -3.67
C SER A 49 -17.52 -1.81 -2.24
N ARG A 50 -18.49 -1.78 -1.32
CA ARG A 50 -18.31 -1.54 0.14
C ARG A 50 -17.32 -2.49 0.84
N ASN A 51 -16.62 -3.35 0.10
CA ASN A 51 -15.56 -4.23 0.55
C ASN A 51 -14.21 -3.84 -0.05
N LEU A 52 -13.91 -2.54 -0.19
CA LEU A 52 -12.52 -2.16 -0.32
C LEU A 52 -11.83 -2.63 0.97
N PRO A 53 -10.81 -3.51 0.89
CA PRO A 53 -9.95 -3.72 2.04
C PRO A 53 -9.46 -2.33 2.42
N ARG A 54 -9.89 -1.84 3.59
CA ARG A 54 -9.28 -0.66 4.18
C ARG A 54 -7.78 -0.94 4.13
N PRO A 55 -6.95 -0.01 3.60
CA PRO A 55 -5.53 -0.06 3.90
C PRO A 55 -5.44 -0.32 5.40
N PRO A 56 -4.78 -1.41 5.83
CA PRO A 56 -4.78 -1.81 7.22
C PRO A 56 -4.32 -0.60 8.02
N THR A 57 -5.26 0.02 8.72
CA THR A 57 -5.05 1.24 9.51
C THR A 57 -4.30 0.92 10.79
N HIS A 58 -4.20 -0.38 11.09
CA HIS A 58 -3.20 -0.99 11.94
C HIS A 58 -2.31 -1.87 11.05
N SER A 59 -1.01 -1.57 11.04
CA SER A 59 0.03 -2.59 11.23
C SER A 59 -0.49 -4.03 11.15
N SER A 60 -0.50 -4.58 9.93
CA SER A 60 -0.97 -5.95 9.77
C SER A 60 0.05 -6.88 10.43
N LYS A 61 -0.40 -7.95 11.09
CA LYS A 61 0.49 -9.04 11.54
C LYS A 61 1.47 -9.49 10.46
N THR A 62 1.07 -9.38 9.18
CA THR A 62 1.90 -9.64 8.01
C THR A 62 3.07 -8.65 7.87
N THR A 63 2.85 -7.35 8.10
CA THR A 63 3.91 -6.32 8.07
C THR A 63 4.92 -6.53 9.19
N LEU A 64 4.45 -6.77 10.43
CA LEU A 64 5.34 -7.12 11.54
C LEU A 64 6.09 -8.42 11.27
N SER A 65 5.43 -9.44 10.72
CA SER A 65 6.07 -10.70 10.36
C SER A 65 7.19 -10.51 9.34
N ILE A 66 6.98 -9.66 8.32
CA ILE A 66 8.02 -9.39 7.30
C ILE A 66 9.20 -8.63 7.90
N LEU A 67 8.94 -7.60 8.72
CA LEU A 67 10.00 -6.82 9.37
C LEU A 67 10.81 -7.66 10.37
N VAL A 68 10.14 -8.53 11.14
CA VAL A 68 10.80 -9.46 12.06
C VAL A 68 11.64 -10.48 11.31
N SER A 69 11.17 -11.02 10.17
CA SER A 69 11.99 -11.92 9.34
C SER A 69 13.26 -11.24 8.85
N LYS A 70 13.17 -10.01 8.34
CA LYS A 70 14.34 -9.23 7.90
C LYS A 70 15.33 -8.95 9.05
N LEU A 71 14.82 -8.66 10.24
CA LEU A 71 15.65 -8.48 11.43
C LEU A 71 16.43 -9.75 11.80
N ILE A 72 15.79 -10.93 11.71
CA ILE A 72 16.43 -12.21 11.98
C ILE A 72 17.53 -12.51 10.96
N GLU A 73 17.31 -12.21 9.69
CA GLU A 73 18.30 -12.37 8.62
C GLU A 73 19.54 -11.48 8.87
N GLU A 74 19.34 -10.19 9.14
CA GLU A 74 20.44 -9.27 9.43
C GLU A 74 21.22 -9.64 10.70
N LEU A 75 20.53 -10.07 11.76
CA LEU A 75 21.20 -10.55 12.97
C LEU A 75 22.00 -11.83 12.72
N SER A 76 21.48 -12.74 11.88
CA SER A 76 22.19 -13.96 11.51
C SER A 76 23.44 -13.65 10.69
N ALA A 77 23.34 -12.72 9.74
CA ALA A 77 24.46 -12.24 8.95
C ALA A 77 25.50 -11.48 9.78
N LEU A 78 25.06 -10.69 10.76
CA LEU A 78 25.97 -10.05 11.72
C LEU A 78 26.70 -11.09 12.58
N ASN A 79 26.00 -12.13 13.03
CA ASN A 79 26.56 -13.19 13.86
C ASN A 79 27.53 -14.12 13.10
N THR A 80 27.39 -14.27 11.78
CA THR A 80 28.39 -14.95 10.95
C THR A 80 29.62 -14.06 10.73
N ILE A 81 29.43 -12.77 10.47
CA ILE A 81 30.53 -11.80 10.29
C ILE A 81 31.31 -11.58 11.59
N ALA A 82 30.63 -11.48 12.74
CA ALA A 82 31.29 -11.32 14.04
C ALA A 82 32.21 -12.50 14.39
N ARG A 83 31.97 -13.70 13.81
CA ARG A 83 32.84 -14.87 13.95
C ARG A 83 34.02 -14.88 12.96
N SER A 84 33.95 -14.11 11.89
CA SER A 84 35.04 -13.91 10.91
C SER A 84 35.65 -12.52 11.12
N SER A 85 36.66 -12.44 11.97
CA SER A 85 37.13 -11.24 12.69
C SER A 85 37.68 -10.04 11.87
N ASN A 86 37.28 -9.77 10.62
CA ASN A 86 37.67 -8.56 9.87
C ASN A 86 36.70 -8.24 8.72
N HIS A 87 35.58 -7.54 8.96
CA HIS A 87 34.79 -6.97 7.87
C HIS A 87 34.33 -5.53 8.17
N PRO A 88 34.48 -4.58 7.23
CA PRO A 88 34.05 -3.18 7.40
C PRO A 88 32.53 -2.97 7.50
N ASP A 89 31.72 -4.02 7.32
CA ASP A 89 30.24 -3.93 7.24
C ASP A 89 29.52 -4.06 8.59
N ILE A 90 30.23 -4.28 9.69
CA ILE A 90 29.59 -4.45 11.02
C ILE A 90 28.81 -3.19 11.41
N SER A 91 29.36 -2.01 11.14
CA SER A 91 28.71 -0.72 11.44
C SER A 91 27.49 -0.46 10.55
N GLU A 92 27.59 -0.75 9.25
CA GLU A 92 26.49 -0.60 8.30
C GLU A 92 25.31 -1.52 8.63
N ARG A 93 25.60 -2.79 8.97
CA ARG A 93 24.57 -3.74 9.41
C ARG A 93 23.97 -3.37 10.76
N ALA A 94 24.76 -2.85 11.70
CA ALA A 94 24.23 -2.33 12.97
C ALA A 94 23.24 -1.17 12.75
N VAL A 95 23.50 -0.29 11.77
CA VAL A 95 22.58 0.79 11.39
C VAL A 95 21.30 0.23 10.77
N SER A 96 21.40 -0.73 9.85
CA SER A 96 20.25 -1.41 9.24
C SER A 96 19.36 -2.10 10.29
N ILE A 97 19.97 -2.76 11.28
CA ILE A 97 19.27 -3.37 12.42
C ILE A 97 18.54 -2.30 13.26
N ALA A 98 19.19 -1.17 13.55
CA ALA A 98 18.57 -0.08 14.31
C ALA A 98 17.36 0.53 13.57
N GLN A 99 17.45 0.68 12.25
CA GLN A 99 16.34 1.15 11.41
C GLN A 99 15.17 0.16 11.41
N LEU A 100 15.44 -1.13 11.23
CA LEU A 100 14.41 -2.18 11.29
C LEU A 100 13.70 -2.22 12.66
N LEU A 101 14.44 -2.06 13.76
CA LEU A 101 13.85 -1.99 15.10
C LEU A 101 12.95 -0.75 15.28
N SER A 102 13.37 0.40 14.74
CA SER A 102 12.55 1.63 14.75
C SER A 102 11.27 1.46 13.95
N GLU A 103 11.34 0.85 12.76
CA GLU A 103 10.16 0.55 11.93
C GLU A 103 9.21 -0.43 12.63
N ILE A 104 9.74 -1.49 13.24
CA ILE A 104 8.93 -2.44 14.03
C ILE A 104 8.22 -1.72 15.19
N SER A 105 8.90 -0.81 15.89
CA SER A 105 8.30 -0.04 16.98
C SER A 105 7.17 0.87 16.51
N GLN A 106 7.34 1.55 15.38
CA GLN A 106 6.31 2.43 14.82
C GLN A 106 5.10 1.66 14.31
N VAL A 107 5.33 0.44 13.83
CA VAL A 107 4.28 -0.47 13.38
C VAL A 107 3.62 -1.18 14.58
N SER A 108 4.28 -1.38 15.72
CA SER A 108 3.68 -2.10 16.87
C SER A 108 2.80 -1.24 17.78
N LEU A 109 2.80 0.09 17.61
CA LEU A 109 2.01 1.08 18.38
C LEU A 109 0.69 1.43 17.67
#